data_AF-A0A0J7YQE1-F1
#
_entry.id   AF-A0A0J7YQE1-F1
#
_cell.length_a   1.000
_cell.length_b   1.000
_cell.length_c   1.000
_cell.angle_alpha   90.00
_cell.angle_beta   90.00
_cell.angle_gamma   90.00
#
_symmetry.space_group_name_H-M   'P 1'
#
loop_
_entity.id
_entity.type
_entity.pdbx_description
1 polymer ?
#
loop_
_entity_poly.entity_id
_entity_poly.type
_entity_poly.pdbx_seq_one_letter_code
_entity_poly.pdbx_strand_id
1 'polypeptide(L)'
;SNWPISARSRSAIIMQSRLDELKLASAESSPANKKEASVEMVKIDVDDNVDEAIAAFQGIMTGIQKIEKNIEVINALKQRSRQEVKDDAQRKIMEDLDRAMVASKRDARFVKSELDRMTIENQKYIAAHEGSTSAQMRKNLLNTHARHFQQVRDNFSQK
;
A
#
# COMPACT_ATOMS: atom_id res chain seq x y z
N SER A 1 14.56 -43.48 20.63
CA SER A 1 13.41 -42.95 19.87
C SER A 1 13.73 -41.54 19.41
N ASN A 2 14.19 -41.39 18.16
CA ASN A 2 14.71 -40.12 17.64
C ASN A 2 13.62 -39.43 16.80
N TRP A 3 12.85 -38.53 17.41
CA TRP A 3 11.80 -37.77 16.71
C TRP A 3 12.43 -36.59 15.93
N PRO A 4 11.96 -36.28 14.71
CA PRO A 4 12.51 -35.18 13.93
C PRO A 4 12.04 -33.83 14.49
N ILE A 5 13.00 -32.98 14.87
CA ILE A 5 12.75 -31.59 15.26
C ILE A 5 12.17 -30.85 14.04
N SER A 6 10.89 -30.47 14.15
CA SER A 6 10.12 -29.70 13.18
C SER A 6 10.86 -28.45 12.69
N ALA A 7 10.74 -28.13 11.40
CA ALA A 7 11.36 -26.97 10.74
C ALA A 7 11.02 -25.61 11.39
N ARG A 8 9.87 -25.53 12.09
CA ARG A 8 9.49 -24.35 12.88
C ARG A 8 10.40 -24.14 14.10
N SER A 9 10.81 -25.20 14.77
CA SER A 9 11.74 -25.12 15.91
C SER A 9 13.14 -24.71 15.48
N ARG A 10 13.59 -25.10 14.27
CA ARG A 10 14.89 -24.68 13.74
C ARG A 10 14.96 -23.18 13.46
N SER A 11 13.88 -22.59 12.94
CA SER A 11 13.82 -21.15 12.65
C SER A 11 13.83 -20.32 13.92
N ALA A 12 13.15 -20.75 14.98
CA ALA A 12 13.17 -20.08 16.28
C ALA A 12 14.56 -20.10 16.93
N ILE A 13 15.27 -21.22 16.82
CA ILE A 13 16.65 -21.36 17.34
C ILE A 13 17.62 -20.43 16.59
N ILE A 14 17.49 -20.32 15.27
CA ILE A 14 18.34 -19.42 14.45
C ILE A 14 18.06 -17.95 14.80
N MET A 15 16.80 -17.56 15.01
CA MET A 15 16.47 -16.20 15.42
C MET A 15 16.98 -15.87 16.83
N GLN A 16 16.93 -16.83 17.75
CA GLN A 16 17.45 -16.64 19.11
C GLN A 16 18.97 -16.47 19.12
N SER A 17 19.69 -17.29 18.34
CA SER A 17 21.15 -17.18 18.18
C SER A 17 21.58 -15.82 17.63
N ARG A 18 20.84 -15.27 16.66
CA ARG A 18 21.10 -13.92 16.11
C ARG A 18 20.83 -12.82 17.11
N LEU A 19 19.82 -12.98 17.97
CA LEU A 19 19.52 -12.01 19.01
C LEU A 19 20.61 -11.97 20.08
N ASP A 20 21.18 -13.12 20.40
CA ASP A 20 22.25 -13.25 21.39
C ASP A 20 23.59 -12.72 20.83
N GLU A 21 23.88 -12.93 19.54
CA GLU A 21 25.01 -12.29 18.84
C GLU A 21 24.90 -10.75 18.85
N LEU A 22 23.71 -10.20 18.59
CA LEU A 22 23.50 -8.75 18.63
C LEU A 22 23.65 -8.17 20.05
N LYS A 23 23.23 -8.93 21.07
CA LYS A 23 23.42 -8.52 22.48
C LYS A 23 24.89 -8.57 22.90
N LEU A 24 25.66 -9.56 22.43
CA LEU A 24 27.10 -9.61 22.66
C LEU A 24 27.83 -8.46 21.95
N ALA A 25 27.50 -8.18 20.69
CA ALA A 25 28.06 -7.05 19.96
C ALA A 25 27.71 -5.69 20.61
N SER A 26 26.52 -5.59 21.21
CA SER A 26 26.10 -4.41 21.97
C SER A 26 26.73 -4.31 23.37
N ALA A 27 27.18 -5.42 23.96
CA ALA A 27 27.81 -5.44 25.29
C ALA A 27 29.33 -5.21 25.21
N GLU A 28 29.97 -5.61 24.11
CA GLU A 28 31.39 -5.35 23.84
C GLU A 28 31.68 -3.89 23.48
N SER A 29 30.65 -3.07 23.21
CA SER A 29 30.75 -1.62 23.02
C SER A 29 30.53 -0.86 24.34
N SER A 30 31.32 -1.17 25.37
CA SER A 30 31.42 -0.32 26.56
C SER A 30 32.40 0.86 26.36
N PRO A 31 32.14 2.03 26.97
CA PRO A 31 32.68 3.32 26.56
C PRO A 31 34.05 3.60 27.19
N ALA A 32 35.11 2.99 26.67
CA ALA A 32 36.45 3.22 27.20
C ALA A 32 37.54 3.27 26.11
N ASN A 33 37.26 3.91 24.97
CA ASN A 33 38.32 4.48 24.13
C ASN A 33 37.74 5.53 23.16
N LYS A 34 37.59 6.77 23.63
CA LYS A 34 37.26 7.90 22.75
C LYS A 34 38.48 8.24 21.89
N LYS A 35 38.67 7.51 20.79
CA LYS A 35 39.16 8.15 19.57
C LYS A 35 37.92 8.72 18.90
N GLU A 36 37.87 10.05 18.82
CA GLU A 36 36.87 10.81 18.07
C GLU A 36 36.98 10.42 16.59
N ALA A 37 36.42 9.26 16.22
CA ALA A 37 35.88 9.13 14.88
C ALA A 37 34.72 10.13 14.87
N SER A 38 34.94 11.29 14.25
CA SER A 38 33.86 12.17 13.86
C SER A 38 32.90 11.32 13.06
N VAL A 39 31.82 10.86 13.71
CA VAL A 39 30.67 10.32 13.02
C VAL A 39 30.19 11.50 12.20
N GLU A 40 30.57 11.51 10.93
CA GLU A 40 30.00 12.39 9.94
C GLU A 40 28.52 12.04 9.94
N MET A 41 27.76 12.82 10.72
CA MET A 41 26.32 12.79 10.71
C MET A 41 25.95 13.14 9.29
N VAL A 42 25.72 12.11 8.47
CA VAL A 42 25.15 12.27 7.14
C VAL A 42 23.93 13.15 7.34
N LYS A 43 24.02 14.40 6.87
CA LYS A 43 22.89 15.31 6.88
C LYS A 43 21.83 14.63 6.04
N ILE A 44 20.88 13.99 6.71
CA ILE A 44 19.64 13.59 6.10
C ILE A 44 18.95 14.91 5.85
N ASP A 45 19.13 15.46 4.65
CA ASP A 45 18.28 16.55 4.18
C ASP A 45 16.86 15.98 4.16
N VAL A 46 16.12 16.28 5.23
CA VAL A 46 14.68 16.00 5.32
C VAL A 46 14.04 16.99 4.37
N ASP A 47 13.95 16.57 3.12
CA ASP A 47 13.37 17.29 2.00
C ASP A 47 11.95 17.76 2.39
N ASP A 48 11.69 19.08 2.33
CA ASP A 48 10.34 19.67 2.47
C ASP A 48 9.35 19.16 1.39
N ASN A 49 9.84 18.34 0.46
CA ASN A 49 9.12 17.70 -0.64
C ASN A 49 8.21 16.51 -0.25
N VAL A 50 8.19 16.08 1.01
CA VAL A 50 7.37 14.93 1.43
C VAL A 50 5.88 15.23 1.27
N ASP A 51 5.43 16.40 1.71
CA ASP A 51 4.03 16.80 1.62
C ASP A 51 3.58 16.99 0.18
N GLU A 52 4.45 17.53 -0.70
CA GLU A 52 4.18 17.64 -2.13
C GLU A 52 4.07 16.27 -2.80
N ALA A 53 4.97 15.35 -2.45
CA ALA A 53 4.91 13.98 -2.93
C ALA A 53 3.62 13.29 -2.49
N ILE A 54 3.17 13.46 -1.24
CA ILE A 54 1.90 12.89 -0.75
C ILE A 54 0.70 13.55 -1.45
N ALA A 55 0.71 14.88 -1.60
CA ALA A 55 -0.36 15.63 -2.25
C ALA A 55 -0.61 15.14 -3.68
N ALA A 56 0.44 14.79 -4.42
CA ALA A 56 0.34 14.23 -5.76
C ALA A 56 -0.45 12.91 -5.84
N PHE A 57 -0.48 12.10 -4.76
CA PHE A 57 -1.21 10.83 -4.71
C PHE A 57 -2.62 10.93 -4.12
N GLN A 58 -3.04 12.08 -3.57
CA GLN A 58 -4.35 12.23 -2.93
C GLN A 58 -5.53 11.91 -3.87
N GLY A 59 -5.40 12.27 -5.15
CA GLY A 59 -6.42 11.95 -6.17
C GLY A 59 -6.60 10.44 -6.37
N ILE A 60 -5.49 9.70 -6.40
CA ILE A 60 -5.48 8.24 -6.50
C ILE A 60 -6.09 7.62 -5.24
N MET A 61 -5.65 8.05 -4.05
CA MET A 61 -6.16 7.55 -2.77
C MET A 61 -7.68 7.74 -2.65
N THR A 62 -8.15 8.95 -2.91
CA THR A 62 -9.58 9.29 -2.85
C THR A 62 -10.38 8.52 -3.89
N GLY A 63 -9.82 8.35 -5.09
CA GLY A 63 -10.43 7.55 -6.15
C GLY A 63 -10.59 6.08 -5.75
N ILE A 64 -9.56 5.47 -5.17
CA ILE A 64 -9.61 4.07 -4.70
C ILE A 64 -10.68 3.91 -3.60
N GLN A 65 -10.70 4.80 -2.61
CA GLN A 65 -11.70 4.77 -1.54
C GLN A 65 -13.15 4.87 -2.06
N LYS A 66 -13.38 5.69 -3.10
CA LYS A 66 -14.69 5.77 -3.76
C LYS A 66 -15.09 4.45 -4.41
N ILE A 67 -14.14 3.76 -5.06
CA ILE A 67 -14.39 2.46 -5.69
C ILE A 67 -14.73 1.42 -4.62
N GLU A 68 -13.98 1.38 -3.51
CA GLU A 68 -14.25 0.48 -2.38
C GLU A 68 -15.67 0.69 -1.82
N LYS A 69 -16.05 1.94 -1.56
CA LYS A 69 -17.41 2.28 -1.12
C LYS A 69 -18.47 1.86 -2.13
N ASN A 70 -18.22 2.04 -3.43
CA ASN A 70 -19.15 1.60 -4.47
C ASN A 70 -19.27 0.06 -4.47
N ILE A 71 -18.20 -0.69 -4.24
CA ILE A 71 -18.23 -2.16 -4.13
C ILE A 71 -19.08 -2.60 -2.93
N GLU A 72 -18.94 -1.94 -1.78
CA GLU A 72 -19.78 -2.21 -0.60
C GLU A 72 -21.26 -2.00 -0.91
N VAL A 73 -21.61 -0.87 -1.54
CA VAL A 73 -22.98 -0.56 -1.96
C VAL A 73 -23.50 -1.62 -2.94
N ILE A 74 -22.71 -2.01 -3.94
CA ILE A 74 -23.08 -3.05 -4.91
C ILE A 74 -23.34 -4.39 -4.21
N ASN A 75 -22.52 -4.77 -3.25
CA ASN A 75 -22.70 -6.01 -2.51
C ASN A 75 -23.96 -5.98 -1.64
N ALA A 76 -24.22 -4.85 -0.95
CA ALA A 76 -25.43 -4.65 -0.17
C ALA A 76 -26.69 -4.70 -1.05
N LEU A 77 -26.69 -4.03 -2.21
CA LEU A 77 -27.80 -4.04 -3.16
C LEU A 77 -28.03 -5.44 -3.74
N LYS A 78 -26.96 -6.19 -4.07
CA LYS A 78 -27.07 -7.59 -4.51
C LYS A 78 -27.69 -8.47 -3.45
N GLN A 79 -27.27 -8.33 -2.19
CA GLN A 79 -27.85 -9.08 -1.09
C GLN A 79 -29.33 -8.73 -0.91
N ARG A 80 -29.68 -7.44 -0.92
CA ARG A 80 -31.07 -6.98 -0.79
C ARG A 80 -31.95 -7.47 -1.95
N SER A 81 -31.44 -7.46 -3.18
CA SER A 81 -32.19 -7.95 -4.36
C SER A 81 -32.61 -9.41 -4.25
N ARG A 82 -31.86 -10.24 -3.52
CA ARG A 82 -32.18 -11.67 -3.32
C ARG A 82 -33.30 -11.90 -2.31
N GLN A 83 -33.61 -10.90 -1.49
CA GLN A 83 -34.61 -10.99 -0.42
C GLN A 83 -35.89 -10.20 -0.75
N GLU A 84 -35.81 -9.30 -1.73
CA GLU A 84 -36.94 -8.47 -2.13
C GLU A 84 -37.93 -9.28 -2.98
N VAL A 85 -39.21 -9.16 -2.65
CA VAL A 85 -40.31 -9.88 -3.30
C VAL A 85 -41.28 -8.96 -4.02
N LYS A 86 -41.12 -7.63 -3.83
CA LYS A 86 -41.94 -6.62 -4.48
C LYS A 86 -41.27 -6.10 -5.75
N ASP A 87 -41.94 -6.25 -6.89
CA ASP A 87 -41.42 -5.87 -8.20
C ASP A 87 -40.94 -4.42 -8.28
N ASP A 88 -41.71 -3.46 -7.72
CA ASP A 88 -41.34 -2.04 -7.72
C ASP A 88 -40.06 -1.78 -6.91
N ALA A 89 -39.92 -2.46 -5.77
CA ALA A 89 -38.73 -2.34 -4.94
C ALA A 89 -37.52 -3.03 -5.60
N GLN A 90 -37.75 -4.18 -6.25
CA GLN A 90 -36.73 -4.89 -7.00
C GLN A 90 -36.23 -4.07 -8.19
N ARG A 91 -37.13 -3.40 -8.93
CA ARG A 91 -36.75 -2.49 -10.02
C ARG A 91 -35.87 -1.35 -9.53
N LYS A 92 -36.24 -0.71 -8.43
CA LYS A 92 -35.44 0.36 -7.81
C LYS A 92 -34.06 -0.13 -7.38
N ILE A 93 -33.97 -1.32 -6.79
CA ILE A 93 -32.68 -1.92 -6.41
C ILE A 93 -31.80 -2.16 -7.64
N MET A 94 -32.36 -2.61 -8.76
CA MET A 94 -31.62 -2.80 -10.01
C MET A 94 -31.15 -1.47 -10.61
N GLU A 95 -31.99 -0.43 -10.61
CA GLU A 95 -31.59 0.93 -11.03
C GLU A 95 -30.44 1.48 -10.17
N ASP A 96 -30.49 1.28 -8.85
CA ASP A 96 -29.41 1.66 -7.92
C ASP A 96 -28.13 0.86 -8.15
N LEU A 97 -28.27 -0.44 -8.45
CA LEU A 97 -27.14 -1.32 -8.76
C LEU A 97 -26.39 -0.84 -10.00
N ASP A 98 -27.13 -0.57 -11.09
CA ASP A 98 -26.55 -0.10 -12.34
C ASP A 98 -25.86 1.24 -12.16
N ARG A 99 -26.47 2.17 -11.41
CA ARG A 99 -25.84 3.46 -11.06
C ARG A 99 -24.51 3.26 -10.32
N ALA A 100 -24.49 2.40 -9.31
CA ALA A 100 -23.27 2.13 -8.55
C ALA A 100 -22.19 1.44 -9.40
N MET A 101 -22.58 0.53 -10.30
CA MET A 101 -21.66 -0.13 -11.23
C MET A 101 -21.05 0.86 -12.24
N VAL A 102 -21.85 1.75 -12.80
CA VAL A 102 -21.38 2.80 -13.73
C VAL A 102 -20.44 3.77 -13.02
N ALA A 103 -20.80 4.21 -11.81
CA ALA A 103 -19.94 5.08 -10.99
C ALA A 103 -18.59 4.41 -10.70
N SER A 104 -18.60 3.15 -10.25
CA SER A 104 -17.38 2.37 -10.00
C SER A 104 -16.47 2.26 -11.23
N LYS A 105 -17.05 1.95 -12.41
CA LYS A 105 -16.29 1.89 -13.68
C LYS A 105 -15.67 3.22 -14.06
N ARG A 106 -16.40 4.33 -13.88
CA ARG A 106 -15.91 5.68 -14.17
C ARG A 106 -14.75 6.04 -13.24
N ASP A 107 -14.91 5.80 -11.95
CA ASP A 107 -13.91 6.12 -10.95
C ASP A 107 -12.65 5.25 -11.14
N ALA A 108 -12.79 3.98 -11.55
CA ALA A 108 -11.66 3.13 -11.92
C ALA A 108 -10.88 3.64 -13.14
N ARG A 109 -11.56 4.17 -14.16
CA ARG A 109 -10.88 4.79 -15.31
C ARG A 109 -10.10 6.03 -14.89
N PHE A 110 -10.66 6.86 -14.01
CA PHE A 110 -10.01 8.03 -13.46
C PHE A 110 -8.75 7.66 -12.65
N VAL A 111 -8.84 6.68 -11.75
CA VAL A 111 -7.68 6.21 -10.98
C VAL A 111 -6.60 5.68 -11.90
N LYS A 112 -6.97 4.93 -12.95
CA LYS A 112 -6.01 4.45 -13.94
C LYS A 112 -5.29 5.60 -14.65
N SER A 113 -6.01 6.64 -15.10
CA SER A 113 -5.38 7.79 -15.76
C SER A 113 -4.44 8.55 -14.81
N GLU A 114 -4.80 8.69 -13.53
CA GLU A 114 -3.91 9.31 -12.54
C GLU A 114 -2.67 8.47 -12.25
N LEU A 115 -2.79 7.13 -12.16
CA LEU A 115 -1.65 6.24 -12.02
C LEU A 115 -0.71 6.30 -13.23
N ASP A 116 -1.26 6.36 -14.44
CA ASP A 116 -0.49 6.52 -15.69
C ASP A 116 0.24 7.88 -15.69
N ARG A 117 -0.45 8.96 -15.28
CA ARG A 117 0.14 10.31 -15.11
C ARG A 117 1.28 10.31 -14.09
N MET A 118 1.05 9.74 -12.90
CA MET A 118 2.05 9.65 -11.84
C MET A 118 3.25 8.79 -12.20
N THR A 119 3.06 7.77 -13.04
CA THR A 119 4.18 6.97 -13.56
C THR A 119 5.14 7.84 -14.38
N ILE A 120 4.60 8.69 -15.26
CA ILE A 120 5.40 9.59 -16.10
C ILE A 120 6.07 10.67 -15.24
N GLU A 121 5.34 11.28 -14.31
CA GLU A 121 5.88 12.33 -13.44
C GLU A 121 6.97 11.78 -12.51
N ASN A 122 6.76 10.60 -11.92
CA ASN A 122 7.78 9.97 -11.10
C ASN A 122 9.02 9.59 -11.90
N GLN A 123 8.89 9.11 -13.15
CA GLN A 123 10.07 8.83 -13.98
C GLN A 123 10.90 10.09 -14.21
N LYS A 124 10.27 11.22 -14.52
CA LYS A 124 10.95 12.51 -14.68
C LYS A 124 11.61 12.97 -13.38
N TYR A 125 10.89 12.86 -12.26
CA TYR A 125 11.41 13.24 -10.95
C TYR A 125 12.62 12.38 -10.54
N ILE A 126 12.52 11.06 -10.69
CA ILE A 126 13.59 10.10 -10.34
C ILE A 126 14.83 10.35 -11.20
N ALA A 127 14.67 10.65 -12.49
CA ALA A 127 15.79 10.98 -13.37
C ALA A 127 16.52 12.27 -12.96
N ALA A 128 15.78 13.26 -12.43
CA ALA A 128 16.34 14.51 -11.95
C ALA A 128 16.93 14.43 -10.52
N HIS A 129 16.45 13.49 -9.70
CA HIS A 129 16.80 13.35 -8.28
C HIS A 129 17.23 11.90 -7.95
N GLU A 130 18.12 11.35 -8.76
CA GLU A 130 18.56 9.96 -8.63
C GLU A 130 19.20 9.71 -7.25
N GLY A 131 18.85 8.58 -6.63
CA GLY A 131 19.37 8.19 -5.31
C GLY A 131 18.71 8.91 -4.12
N SER A 132 17.89 9.95 -4.34
CA SER A 132 17.24 10.68 -3.24
C SER A 132 16.18 9.86 -2.50
N THR A 133 16.02 10.12 -1.21
CA THR A 133 14.97 9.52 -0.37
C THR A 133 13.57 9.84 -0.91
N SER A 134 13.36 11.08 -1.37
CA SER A 134 12.10 11.54 -1.97
C SER A 134 11.75 10.76 -3.25
N ALA A 135 12.72 10.50 -4.12
CA ALA A 135 12.54 9.67 -5.31
C ALA A 135 12.17 8.21 -4.95
N GLN A 136 12.83 7.64 -3.94
CA GLN A 136 12.50 6.30 -3.43
C GLN A 136 11.09 6.26 -2.82
N MET A 137 10.71 7.28 -2.04
CA MET A 137 9.39 7.39 -1.44
C MET A 137 8.29 7.45 -2.50
N ARG A 138 8.44 8.31 -3.52
CA ARG A 138 7.47 8.42 -4.62
C ARG A 138 7.32 7.11 -5.39
N LYS A 139 8.42 6.38 -5.61
CA LYS A 139 8.39 5.04 -6.22
C LYS A 139 7.61 4.04 -5.37
N ASN A 140 7.81 4.07 -4.05
CA ASN A 140 7.09 3.18 -3.12
C ASN A 140 5.59 3.51 -3.06
N LEU A 141 5.21 4.79 -3.02
CA LEU A 141 3.81 5.23 -3.04
C LEU A 141 3.10 4.78 -4.31
N LEU A 142 3.71 4.99 -5.47
CA LEU A 142 3.16 4.53 -6.74
C LEU A 142 2.90 3.02 -6.76
N ASN A 143 3.89 2.23 -6.32
CA ASN A 143 3.75 0.78 -6.27
C ASN A 143 2.65 0.33 -5.30
N THR A 144 2.57 0.95 -4.12
CA THR A 144 1.54 0.64 -3.11
C THR A 144 0.14 0.92 -3.66
N HIS A 145 -0.09 2.11 -4.21
CA HIS A 145 -1.41 2.47 -4.74
C HIS A 145 -1.76 1.72 -6.02
N ALA A 146 -0.80 1.40 -6.89
CA ALA A 146 -1.04 0.56 -8.05
C ALA A 146 -1.48 -0.86 -7.65
N ARG A 147 -0.81 -1.46 -6.65
CA ARG A 147 -1.20 -2.77 -6.10
C ARG A 147 -2.58 -2.72 -5.44
N HIS A 148 -2.85 -1.69 -4.65
CA HIS A 148 -4.15 -1.53 -3.99
C HIS A 148 -5.28 -1.36 -5.01
N PHE A 149 -5.09 -0.50 -6.02
CA PHE A 149 -6.05 -0.35 -7.12
C PHE A 149 -6.30 -1.67 -7.86
N GLN A 150 -5.23 -2.44 -8.12
CA GLN A 150 -5.32 -3.75 -8.76
C GLN A 150 -6.17 -4.73 -7.92
N GLN A 151 -5.94 -4.80 -6.60
CA GLN A 151 -6.74 -5.63 -5.68
C GLN A 151 -8.22 -5.21 -5.68
N VAL A 152 -8.50 -3.92 -5.59
CA VAL A 152 -9.87 -3.39 -5.59
C VAL A 152 -10.58 -3.69 -6.90
N ARG A 153 -9.89 -3.57 -8.03
CA ARG A 153 -10.41 -3.92 -9.36
C ARG A 153 -10.73 -5.41 -9.46
N ASP A 154 -9.86 -6.27 -8.95
CA ASP A 154 -10.08 -7.71 -9.00
C ASP A 154 -11.26 -8.12 -8.10
N ASN A 155 -11.42 -7.49 -6.93
CA ASN A 155 -12.62 -7.66 -6.09
C ASN A 155 -13.92 -7.24 -6.79
N PHE A 156 -13.87 -6.19 -7.63
CA PHE A 156 -15.01 -5.80 -8.45
C PHE A 156 -15.29 -6.80 -9.57
N SER A 157 -14.24 -7.38 -10.17
CA SER A 157 -14.33 -8.31 -11.29
C SER A 157 -14.67 -9.75 -10.88
N GLN A 158 -14.35 -10.17 -9.65
CA GLN A 158 -14.69 -11.49 -9.15
C GLN A 158 -16.20 -11.56 -8.83
N LYS A 159 -16.99 -11.88 -9.87
CA LYS A 159 -18.29 -12.54 -9.79
C LYS A 159 -18.45 -13.50 -10.96
#